data_AF-A0A956T1V8-F1
#
_entry.id   AF-A0A956T1V8-F1
#
_cell.length_a   1.000
_cell.length_b   1.000
_cell.length_c   1.000
_cell.angle_alpha   90.00
_cell.angle_beta   90.00
_cell.angle_gamma   90.00
#
_symmetry.space_group_name_H-M   'P 1'
#
loop_
_entity.id
_entity.type
_entity.pdbx_description
1 polymer ?
#
loop_
_entity_poly.entity_id
_entity_poly.type
_entity_poly.pdbx_seq_one_letter_code
_entity_poly.pdbx_strand_id
1 'polypeptide(L)'
;NRGEIIYVNSGKSSYQTLATISHEFQHVINQNNKVNQQGLNPDGAQDENVTINEGLSGLAEEICGYTYESGNDLLVLVTNNYLQKPEQHEFFNFFAAGLGYGQGYLFFRYVREHFGDATILALSTDPDTGLENLDDHLPVGFAETFRRWTIANYATNLGGDVPSIYKYPSGLRTDGTYPAGTLVGPKTFPMNNNTTNTTPALGAWSCAYMVLDDEPGTGLRATVTPAGSSAYGLIFEQQEGQFTSFED
;
A
#
# COMPACT_ATOMS: atom_id res chain seq x y z
N ASN A 1 -19.47 20.61 18.63
CA ASN A 1 -20.19 19.37 18.26
C ASN A 1 -19.19 18.38 17.68
N ARG A 2 -18.23 17.93 18.51
CA ARG A 2 -17.06 17.10 18.13
C ARG A 2 -17.14 15.73 18.83
N GLY A 3 -18.34 15.15 18.90
CA GLY A 3 -18.51 13.83 19.50
C GLY A 3 -18.06 12.77 18.51
N GLU A 4 -17.20 11.86 18.96
CA GLU A 4 -16.86 10.62 18.26
C GLU A 4 -18.09 9.71 18.27
N ILE A 5 -18.71 9.49 17.10
CA ILE A 5 -19.91 8.67 16.95
C ILE A 5 -19.63 7.62 15.89
N ILE A 6 -19.70 6.35 16.29
CA ILE A 6 -19.60 5.21 15.37
C ILE A 6 -21.02 4.87 14.89
N TYR A 7 -21.23 4.90 13.58
CA TYR A 7 -22.46 4.47 12.94
C TYR A 7 -22.32 3.05 12.42
N VAL A 8 -23.20 2.15 12.85
CA VAL A 8 -23.20 0.75 12.41
C VAL A 8 -24.50 0.42 11.70
N ASN A 9 -24.40 -0.23 10.54
CA ASN A 9 -25.56 -0.72 9.82
C ASN A 9 -26.05 -2.05 10.43
N SER A 10 -27.27 -2.07 10.97
CA SER A 10 -27.88 -3.24 11.62
C SER A 10 -28.21 -4.40 10.67
N GLY A 11 -28.18 -4.17 9.36
CA GLY A 11 -28.41 -5.19 8.33
C GLY A 11 -27.15 -5.97 7.92
N LYS A 12 -25.98 -5.65 8.48
CA LYS A 12 -24.71 -6.34 8.19
C LYS A 12 -24.52 -7.55 9.10
N SER A 13 -23.68 -8.49 8.66
CA SER A 13 -23.32 -9.63 9.50
C SER A 13 -22.51 -9.17 10.71
N SER A 14 -22.51 -9.93 11.80
CA SER A 14 -21.68 -9.61 12.98
C SER A 14 -20.20 -9.47 12.64
N TYR A 15 -19.70 -10.26 11.68
CA TYR A 15 -18.34 -10.15 11.17
C TYR A 15 -18.09 -8.77 10.55
N GLN A 16 -18.92 -8.36 9.59
CA GLN A 16 -18.77 -7.06 8.90
C GLN A 16 -18.96 -5.90 9.88
N THR A 17 -19.91 -6.00 10.80
CA THR A 17 -20.12 -5.01 11.85
C THR A 17 -18.88 -4.83 12.72
N LEU A 18 -18.27 -5.92 13.18
CA LEU A 18 -17.11 -5.82 14.06
C LEU A 18 -15.85 -5.37 13.30
N ALA A 19 -15.67 -5.78 12.04
CA ALA A 19 -14.62 -5.24 11.17
C ALA A 19 -14.76 -3.71 11.02
N THR A 20 -15.96 -3.23 10.71
CA THR A 20 -16.22 -1.78 10.63
C THR A 20 -16.00 -1.08 11.96
N ILE A 21 -16.36 -1.68 13.11
CA ILE A 21 -16.07 -1.07 14.40
C ILE A 21 -14.55 -0.93 14.62
N SER A 22 -13.75 -1.92 14.23
CA SER A 22 -12.29 -1.82 14.28
C SER A 22 -11.76 -0.68 13.40
N HIS A 23 -12.28 -0.53 12.19
CA HIS A 23 -11.95 0.56 11.27
C HIS A 23 -12.28 1.93 11.86
N GLU A 24 -13.54 2.13 12.27
CA GLU A 24 -14.03 3.41 12.80
C GLU A 24 -13.38 3.77 14.15
N PHE A 25 -13.00 2.76 14.96
CA PHE A 25 -12.27 3.02 16.20
C PHE A 25 -10.85 3.52 15.93
N GLN A 26 -10.22 3.12 14.83
CA GLN A 26 -8.93 3.68 14.43
C GLN A 26 -9.07 5.16 14.07
N HIS A 27 -10.12 5.57 13.36
CA HIS A 27 -10.40 6.99 13.10
C HIS A 27 -10.53 7.79 14.40
N VAL A 28 -11.14 7.22 15.44
CA VAL A 28 -11.22 7.84 16.78
C VAL A 28 -9.83 8.03 17.39
N ILE A 29 -8.94 7.03 17.27
CA ILE A 29 -7.55 7.14 17.74
C ILE A 29 -6.84 8.29 17.00
N ASN A 30 -6.93 8.34 15.68
CA ASN A 30 -6.32 9.42 14.88
C ASN A 30 -6.90 10.79 15.26
N GLN A 31 -8.23 10.92 15.33
CA GLN A 31 -8.88 12.17 15.75
C GLN A 31 -8.39 12.61 17.13
N ASN A 32 -8.26 11.68 18.07
CA ASN A 32 -7.82 12.00 19.42
C ASN A 32 -6.36 12.44 19.48
N ASN A 33 -5.45 11.81 18.74
CA ASN A 33 -4.02 12.13 18.80
C ASN A 33 -3.62 13.31 17.92
N LYS A 34 -4.23 13.46 16.74
CA LYS A 34 -3.89 14.53 15.78
C LYS A 34 -4.60 15.84 16.09
N VAL A 35 -5.90 15.79 16.41
CA VAL A 35 -6.74 16.99 16.56
C VAL A 35 -7.09 17.28 18.00
N ASN A 36 -7.70 16.32 18.71
CA ASN A 36 -8.21 16.60 20.04
C ASN A 36 -7.08 16.72 21.06
N GLN A 37 -5.98 15.99 20.88
CA GLN A 37 -4.84 15.86 21.78
C GLN A 37 -5.28 15.71 23.25
N GLN A 38 -6.06 14.67 23.52
CA GLN A 38 -6.66 14.42 24.85
C GLN A 38 -7.54 15.57 25.37
N GLY A 39 -8.21 16.26 24.45
CA GLY A 39 -9.13 17.35 24.74
C GLY A 39 -8.50 18.75 24.76
N LEU A 40 -7.18 18.86 24.57
CA LEU A 40 -6.48 20.15 24.50
C LEU A 40 -6.86 20.97 23.26
N ASN A 41 -7.19 20.31 22.14
CA ASN A 41 -7.61 20.93 20.88
C ASN A 41 -6.76 22.16 20.50
N PRO A 42 -5.42 22.04 20.40
CA PRO A 42 -4.56 23.19 20.19
C PRO A 42 -4.83 23.85 18.84
N ASP A 43 -4.62 25.17 18.79
CA ASP A 43 -4.71 25.92 17.54
C ASP A 43 -3.66 25.39 16.55
N GLY A 44 -4.10 25.10 15.33
CA GLY A 44 -3.25 24.56 14.26
C GLY A 44 -3.22 23.04 14.15
N ALA A 45 -3.86 22.30 15.07
CA ALA A 45 -4.02 20.85 14.93
C ALA A 45 -4.71 20.49 13.60
N GLN A 46 -4.20 19.47 12.91
CA GLN A 46 -4.68 19.05 11.59
C GLN A 46 -5.23 17.62 11.65
N ASP A 47 -6.19 17.33 10.79
CA ASP A 47 -6.58 15.96 10.50
C ASP A 47 -5.44 15.22 9.78
N GLU A 48 -5.34 13.92 10.01
CA GLU A 48 -4.40 13.08 9.25
C GLU A 48 -4.77 13.07 7.75
N ASN A 49 -3.76 12.91 6.88
CA ASN A 49 -4.00 12.70 5.46
C ASN A 49 -4.98 11.54 5.26
N VAL A 50 -5.97 11.72 4.38
CA VAL A 50 -7.05 10.76 4.18
C VAL A 50 -6.54 9.36 3.82
N THR A 51 -5.52 9.23 2.96
CA THR A 51 -4.96 7.91 2.61
C THR A 51 -4.28 7.25 3.81
N ILE A 52 -3.59 8.04 4.64
CA ILE A 52 -2.94 7.54 5.86
C ILE A 52 -4.00 7.08 6.86
N ASN A 53 -5.00 7.93 7.13
CA ASN A 53 -6.09 7.65 8.06
C ASN A 53 -6.87 6.39 7.67
N GLU A 54 -7.28 6.29 6.40
CA GLU A 54 -8.03 5.14 5.89
C GLU A 54 -7.16 3.88 5.78
N GLY A 55 -5.88 4.02 5.46
CA GLY A 55 -4.94 2.91 5.39
C GLY A 55 -4.67 2.27 6.75
N LEU A 56 -4.44 3.09 7.78
CA LEU A 56 -4.31 2.62 9.17
C LEU A 56 -5.61 2.01 9.67
N SER A 57 -6.76 2.54 9.28
CA SER A 57 -8.07 1.99 9.63
C SER A 57 -8.32 0.62 9.00
N GLY A 58 -7.99 0.45 7.72
CA GLY A 58 -8.00 -0.86 7.07
C GLY A 58 -7.02 -1.85 7.71
N LEU A 59 -5.85 -1.38 8.17
CA LEU A 59 -4.92 -2.23 8.93
C LEU A 59 -5.50 -2.62 10.30
N ALA A 60 -6.26 -1.75 10.96
CA ALA A 60 -6.90 -2.05 12.23
C ALA A 60 -7.91 -3.21 12.11
N GLU A 61 -8.61 -3.32 10.98
CA GLU A 61 -9.44 -4.50 10.69
C GLU A 61 -8.59 -5.79 10.75
N GLU A 62 -7.44 -5.82 10.08
CA GLU A 62 -6.53 -6.97 10.09
C GLU A 62 -5.97 -7.27 11.48
N ILE A 63 -5.52 -6.24 12.22
CA ILE A 63 -5.01 -6.39 13.60
C ILE A 63 -6.06 -7.00 14.51
N CYS A 64 -7.34 -6.67 14.31
CA CYS A 64 -8.46 -7.26 15.05
C CYS A 64 -8.90 -8.63 14.52
N GLY A 65 -8.23 -9.19 13.51
CA GLY A 65 -8.46 -10.52 12.98
C GLY A 65 -9.45 -10.58 11.80
N TYR A 66 -9.79 -9.44 11.20
CA TYR A 66 -10.65 -9.35 10.00
C TYR A 66 -9.79 -9.28 8.74
N THR A 67 -9.20 -10.40 8.36
CA THR A 67 -8.22 -10.56 7.29
C THR A 67 -8.83 -11.17 6.02
N TYR A 68 -8.00 -11.36 4.99
CA TYR A 68 -8.37 -12.15 3.81
C TYR A 68 -8.69 -13.61 4.16
N GLU A 69 -7.96 -14.19 5.12
CA GLU A 69 -8.11 -15.55 5.60
C GLU A 69 -9.39 -15.76 6.42
N SER A 70 -9.88 -14.73 7.09
CA SER A 70 -11.12 -14.79 7.87
C SER A 70 -12.37 -14.37 7.08
N GLY A 71 -12.23 -13.98 5.81
CA GLY A 71 -13.37 -13.68 4.94
C GLY A 71 -13.70 -12.20 4.75
N ASN A 72 -12.75 -11.28 4.91
CA ASN A 72 -12.95 -9.86 4.65
C ASN A 72 -13.03 -9.54 3.13
N ASP A 73 -14.22 -9.71 2.56
CA ASP A 73 -14.51 -9.50 1.14
C ASP A 73 -14.36 -8.03 0.69
N LEU A 74 -14.67 -7.09 1.57
CA LEU A 74 -14.47 -5.66 1.32
C LEU A 74 -12.98 -5.33 1.16
N LEU A 75 -12.11 -5.92 1.99
CA LEU A 75 -10.66 -5.74 1.89
C LEU A 75 -10.14 -6.26 0.54
N VAL A 76 -10.60 -7.43 0.08
CA VAL A 76 -10.27 -7.96 -1.25
C VAL A 76 -10.70 -6.99 -2.35
N LEU A 77 -11.93 -6.46 -2.27
CA LEU A 77 -12.46 -5.52 -3.26
C LEU A 77 -11.61 -4.25 -3.34
N VAL A 78 -11.30 -3.61 -2.22
CA VAL A 78 -10.55 -2.35 -2.23
C VAL A 78 -9.09 -2.56 -2.62
N THR A 79 -8.48 -3.68 -2.24
CA THR A 79 -7.12 -4.04 -2.66
C THR A 79 -7.05 -4.26 -4.17
N ASN A 80 -7.99 -5.00 -4.75
CA ASN A 80 -8.07 -5.18 -6.20
C ASN A 80 -8.32 -3.86 -6.95
N ASN A 81 -9.13 -2.96 -6.38
CA ASN A 81 -9.37 -1.64 -6.94
C ASN A 81 -8.04 -0.86 -7.13
N TYR A 82 -7.16 -0.89 -6.12
CA TYR A 82 -5.83 -0.30 -6.24
C TYR A 82 -4.92 -1.08 -7.21
N LEU A 83 -4.78 -2.40 -7.01
CA LEU A 83 -3.86 -3.24 -7.80
C LEU A 83 -4.15 -3.18 -9.31
N GLN A 84 -5.39 -2.93 -9.72
CA GLN A 84 -5.76 -2.87 -11.14
C GLN A 84 -5.54 -1.51 -11.82
N LYS A 85 -5.17 -0.47 -11.07
CA LYS A 85 -4.86 0.87 -11.60
C LYS A 85 -3.86 1.65 -10.74
N PRO A 86 -2.73 1.03 -10.36
CA PRO A 86 -1.74 1.65 -9.46
C PRO A 86 -1.17 2.95 -10.03
N GLU A 87 -1.20 3.11 -11.36
CA GLU A 87 -0.71 4.30 -12.07
C GLU A 87 -1.60 5.53 -11.87
N GLN A 88 -2.85 5.33 -11.44
CA GLN A 88 -3.82 6.40 -11.22
C GLN A 88 -3.87 6.82 -9.74
N HIS A 89 -3.38 5.97 -8.83
CA HIS A 89 -3.43 6.21 -7.40
C HIS A 89 -2.21 7.00 -6.91
N GLU A 90 -2.41 8.28 -6.64
CA GLU A 90 -1.45 9.16 -5.98
C GLU A 90 -1.56 9.02 -4.45
N PHE A 91 -0.47 8.64 -3.78
CA PHE A 91 -0.52 8.26 -2.36
C PHE A 91 -1.17 9.32 -1.45
N PHE A 92 -0.84 10.59 -1.60
CA PHE A 92 -1.40 11.66 -0.75
C PHE A 92 -2.71 12.26 -1.28
N ASN A 93 -3.23 11.77 -2.41
CA ASN A 93 -4.47 12.22 -3.01
C ASN A 93 -5.46 11.06 -3.12
N PHE A 94 -6.13 10.78 -1.99
CA PHE A 94 -7.05 9.66 -1.80
C PHE A 94 -8.16 9.54 -2.86
N PHE A 95 -8.50 10.62 -3.56
CA PHE A 95 -9.60 10.67 -4.53
C PHE A 95 -9.14 10.59 -5.99
N ALA A 96 -7.83 10.65 -6.27
CA ALA A 96 -7.27 10.75 -7.63
C ALA A 96 -7.77 9.66 -8.59
N ALA A 97 -7.95 8.44 -8.09
CA ALA A 97 -8.40 7.28 -8.86
C ALA A 97 -9.68 6.66 -8.29
N GLY A 98 -10.55 7.45 -7.66
CA GLY A 98 -11.55 6.94 -6.72
C GLY A 98 -10.90 6.69 -5.35
N LEU A 99 -11.61 5.97 -4.46
CA LEU A 99 -11.22 5.84 -3.04
C LEU A 99 -9.96 4.97 -2.85
N GLY A 100 -8.91 5.53 -2.24
CA GLY A 100 -7.58 4.93 -2.04
C GLY A 100 -7.45 3.89 -0.92
N TYR A 101 -8.54 3.27 -0.47
CA TYR A 101 -8.54 2.33 0.67
C TYR A 101 -7.49 1.21 0.54
N GLY A 102 -7.49 0.50 -0.59
CA GLY A 102 -6.57 -0.62 -0.80
C GLY A 102 -5.10 -0.22 -0.90
N GLN A 103 -4.83 0.99 -1.39
CA GLN A 103 -3.47 1.55 -1.46
C GLN A 103 -2.91 1.76 -0.06
N GLY A 104 -3.65 2.49 0.77
CA GLY A 104 -3.27 2.76 2.16
C GLY A 104 -3.12 1.47 2.96
N TYR A 105 -4.11 0.57 2.88
CA TYR A 105 -4.06 -0.70 3.60
C TYR A 105 -2.82 -1.54 3.25
N LEU A 106 -2.54 -1.76 1.95
CA LEU A 106 -1.36 -2.55 1.56
C LEU A 106 -0.05 -1.89 2.01
N PHE A 107 0.03 -0.56 1.94
CA PHE A 107 1.21 0.18 2.41
C PHE A 107 1.42 -0.03 3.91
N PHE A 108 0.40 0.17 4.75
CA PHE A 108 0.57 0.00 6.20
C PHE A 108 0.71 -1.46 6.62
N ARG A 109 0.14 -2.41 5.88
CA ARG A 109 0.46 -3.83 6.07
C ARG A 109 1.95 -4.09 5.83
N TYR A 110 2.50 -3.58 4.73
CA TYR A 110 3.93 -3.69 4.46
C TYR A 110 4.78 -3.04 5.58
N VAL A 111 4.43 -1.82 6.00
CA VAL A 111 5.09 -1.12 7.12
C VAL A 111 5.05 -1.97 8.40
N ARG A 112 3.89 -2.50 8.76
CA ARG A 112 3.73 -3.34 9.96
C ARG A 112 4.57 -4.60 9.88
N GLU A 113 4.56 -5.30 8.75
CA GLU A 113 5.30 -6.56 8.61
C GLU A 113 6.83 -6.36 8.61
N HIS A 114 7.32 -5.23 8.12
CA HIS A 114 8.77 -4.95 8.04
C HIS A 114 9.33 -4.17 9.24
N PHE A 115 8.54 -3.29 9.84
CA PHE A 115 8.99 -2.37 10.89
C PHE A 115 8.29 -2.59 12.23
N GLY A 116 7.23 -3.41 12.25
CA GLY A 116 6.56 -3.86 13.47
C GLY A 116 5.48 -2.92 13.99
N ASP A 117 4.76 -3.42 15.00
CA ASP A 117 3.62 -2.72 15.61
C ASP A 117 4.03 -1.39 16.29
N ALA A 118 5.28 -1.28 16.76
CA ALA A 118 5.80 -0.06 17.36
C ALA A 118 5.80 1.12 16.37
N THR A 119 6.11 0.88 15.09
CA THR A 119 6.04 1.90 14.04
C THR A 119 4.60 2.32 13.78
N ILE A 120 3.65 1.38 13.72
CA ILE A 120 2.22 1.69 13.55
C ILE A 120 1.68 2.49 14.73
N LEU A 121 2.08 2.14 15.95
CA LEU A 121 1.72 2.87 17.15
C LEU A 121 2.25 4.31 17.11
N ALA A 122 3.51 4.50 16.75
CA ALA A 122 4.12 5.83 16.67
C ALA A 122 3.37 6.71 15.65
N LEU A 123 3.16 6.21 14.44
CA LEU A 123 2.39 6.89 13.39
C LEU A 123 0.98 7.30 13.81
N SER A 124 0.31 6.49 14.63
CA SER A 124 -1.07 6.71 15.07
C SER A 124 -1.20 7.62 16.30
N THR A 125 -0.10 7.84 17.03
CA THR A 125 -0.11 8.54 18.33
C THR A 125 0.67 9.85 18.35
N ASP A 126 1.57 10.05 17.39
CA ASP A 126 2.22 11.33 17.16
C ASP A 126 1.17 12.39 16.77
N PRO A 127 1.32 13.69 17.12
CA PRO A 127 0.43 14.74 16.61
C PRO A 127 0.66 15.14 15.14
N ASP A 128 1.84 14.86 14.57
CA ASP A 128 2.19 15.27 13.21
C ASP A 128 1.40 14.47 12.18
N THR A 129 1.25 15.00 10.95
CA THR A 129 0.40 14.41 9.91
C THR A 129 1.10 14.34 8.56
N GLY A 130 0.55 13.54 7.65
CA GLY A 130 0.99 13.49 6.26
C GLY A 130 2.42 12.97 6.11
N LEU A 131 3.14 13.57 5.17
CA LEU A 131 4.51 13.16 4.83
C LEU A 131 5.49 13.33 6.01
N GLU A 132 5.33 14.38 6.81
CA GLU A 132 6.19 14.66 7.98
C GLU A 132 6.11 13.50 8.99
N ASN A 133 4.90 13.11 9.37
CA ASN A 133 4.66 11.94 10.24
C ASN A 133 5.26 10.65 9.65
N LEU A 134 5.17 10.45 8.33
CA LEU A 134 5.76 9.27 7.70
C LEU A 134 7.29 9.31 7.71
N ASP A 135 7.91 10.44 7.39
CA ASP A 135 9.37 10.56 7.36
C ASP A 135 10.00 10.45 8.75
N ASP A 136 9.32 10.93 9.80
CA ASP A 136 9.81 10.88 11.17
C ASP A 136 9.75 9.47 11.79
N HIS A 137 8.75 8.67 11.41
CA HIS A 137 8.49 7.38 12.06
C HIS A 137 8.82 6.15 11.21
N LEU A 138 9.00 6.31 9.89
CA LEU A 138 9.45 5.20 9.03
C LEU A 138 10.97 5.04 9.14
N PRO A 139 11.49 3.85 9.51
CA PRO A 139 12.93 3.67 9.75
C PRO A 139 13.88 4.01 8.59
N VAL A 140 13.36 4.03 7.36
CA VAL A 140 14.12 4.37 6.14
C VAL A 140 13.55 5.60 5.42
N GLY A 141 12.61 6.31 6.04
CA GLY A 141 11.85 7.41 5.44
C GLY A 141 10.75 6.93 4.49
N PHE A 142 9.85 7.85 4.13
CA PHE A 142 8.70 7.54 3.28
C PHE A 142 9.13 7.13 1.86
N ALA A 143 10.04 7.89 1.25
CA ALA A 143 10.43 7.67 -0.14
C ALA A 143 10.96 6.25 -0.39
N GLU A 144 11.87 5.77 0.47
CA GLU A 144 12.44 4.43 0.36
C GLU A 144 11.43 3.35 0.75
N THR A 145 10.59 3.60 1.76
CA THR A 145 9.51 2.66 2.12
C THR A 145 8.52 2.49 0.96
N PHE A 146 8.10 3.59 0.34
CA PHE A 146 7.20 3.59 -0.81
C PHE A 146 7.82 2.84 -2.00
N ARG A 147 9.11 3.06 -2.28
CA ARG A 147 9.84 2.32 -3.32
C ARG A 147 9.84 0.81 -3.04
N ARG A 148 10.19 0.38 -1.83
CA ARG A 148 10.21 -1.05 -1.49
C ARG A 148 8.83 -1.69 -1.55
N TRP A 149 7.83 -1.00 -1.03
CA TRP A 149 6.44 -1.46 -1.01
C TRP A 149 5.87 -1.63 -2.42
N THR A 150 6.09 -0.65 -3.32
CA THR A 150 5.64 -0.74 -4.71
C THR A 150 6.30 -1.93 -5.42
N ILE A 151 7.59 -2.18 -5.19
CA ILE A 151 8.26 -3.40 -5.67
C ILE A 151 7.62 -4.66 -5.07
N ALA A 152 7.39 -4.69 -3.75
CA ALA A 152 6.84 -5.84 -3.03
C ALA A 152 5.45 -6.27 -3.54
N ASN A 153 4.61 -5.31 -3.95
CA ASN A 153 3.29 -5.59 -4.52
C ASN A 153 3.33 -6.48 -5.77
N TYR A 154 4.43 -6.46 -6.54
CA TYR A 154 4.66 -7.37 -7.66
C TYR A 154 5.54 -8.54 -7.26
N ALA A 155 6.70 -8.25 -6.67
CA ALA A 155 7.74 -9.22 -6.37
C ALA A 155 7.28 -10.30 -5.38
N THR A 156 6.27 -10.03 -4.54
CA THR A 156 5.72 -11.03 -3.62
C THR A 156 5.18 -12.28 -4.31
N ASN A 157 4.73 -12.14 -5.55
CA ASN A 157 4.15 -13.26 -6.31
C ASN A 157 5.21 -14.14 -6.98
N LEU A 158 6.43 -13.65 -7.13
CA LEU A 158 7.50 -14.34 -7.84
C LEU A 158 8.04 -15.53 -7.03
N GLY A 159 8.47 -16.58 -7.73
CA GLY A 159 9.30 -17.63 -7.14
C GLY A 159 10.77 -17.21 -7.00
N GLY A 160 11.62 -18.12 -6.54
CA GLY A 160 13.07 -17.92 -6.51
C GLY A 160 13.60 -17.05 -5.36
N ASP A 161 14.86 -16.62 -5.48
CA ASP A 161 15.62 -15.88 -4.47
C ASP A 161 15.34 -14.37 -4.53
N VAL A 162 14.09 -13.99 -4.27
CA VAL A 162 13.70 -12.57 -4.13
C VAL A 162 14.09 -12.06 -2.74
N PRO A 163 14.78 -10.91 -2.61
CA PRO A 163 15.12 -10.33 -1.32
C PRO A 163 13.89 -10.16 -0.42
N SER A 164 14.01 -10.47 0.87
CA SER A 164 12.88 -10.45 1.81
C SER A 164 12.23 -9.06 1.93
N ILE A 165 12.98 -7.97 1.72
CA ILE A 165 12.48 -6.59 1.68
C ILE A 165 11.46 -6.35 0.55
N TYR A 166 11.42 -7.22 -0.45
CA TYR A 166 10.49 -7.17 -1.59
C TYR A 166 9.42 -8.27 -1.50
N LYS A 167 9.23 -8.84 -0.31
CA LYS A 167 8.16 -9.77 0.02
C LYS A 167 7.33 -9.22 1.18
N TYR A 168 6.11 -9.71 1.31
CA TYR A 168 5.38 -9.63 2.58
C TYR A 168 5.83 -10.81 3.46
N PRO A 169 6.48 -10.57 4.62
CA PRO A 169 6.90 -11.61 5.56
C PRO A 169 5.83 -12.65 5.92
N SER A 170 4.55 -12.27 5.91
CA SER A 170 3.42 -13.18 6.15
C SER A 170 3.23 -14.23 5.04
N GLY A 171 3.88 -14.06 3.89
CA GLY A 171 3.66 -14.87 2.69
C GLY A 171 2.49 -14.38 1.84
N LEU A 172 1.96 -13.17 2.09
CA LEU A 172 0.89 -12.59 1.28
C LEU A 172 1.29 -12.57 -0.21
N ARG A 173 0.46 -13.19 -1.02
CA ARG A 173 0.48 -13.07 -2.48
C ARG A 173 -0.59 -12.06 -2.93
N THR A 174 -0.19 -11.06 -3.71
CA THR A 174 -1.14 -10.11 -4.31
C THR A 174 -1.88 -10.70 -5.51
N ASP A 175 -1.53 -11.91 -5.96
CA ASP A 175 -2.27 -12.72 -6.95
C ASP A 175 -2.92 -13.98 -6.34
N GLY A 176 -2.99 -14.04 -5.00
CA GLY A 176 -3.43 -15.22 -4.25
C GLY A 176 -4.95 -15.37 -4.17
N THR A 177 -5.39 -16.62 -3.95
CA THR A 177 -6.79 -16.92 -3.58
C THR A 177 -6.90 -17.18 -2.09
N TYR A 178 -7.78 -16.44 -1.44
CA TYR A 178 -8.07 -16.47 -0.01
C TYR A 178 -9.54 -16.81 0.23
N PRO A 179 -9.92 -17.23 1.46
CA PRO A 179 -11.32 -17.39 1.86
C PRO A 179 -12.23 -16.20 1.53
N ALA A 180 -11.72 -14.97 1.64
CA ALA A 180 -12.44 -13.75 1.29
C ALA A 180 -12.63 -13.52 -0.23
N GLY A 181 -11.80 -14.14 -1.07
CA GLY A 181 -11.77 -13.93 -2.52
C GLY A 181 -10.35 -13.96 -3.09
N THR A 182 -10.24 -13.59 -4.37
CA THR A 182 -8.97 -13.63 -5.11
C THR A 182 -8.42 -12.22 -5.31
N LEU A 183 -7.16 -12.02 -4.93
CA LEU A 183 -6.40 -10.85 -5.36
C LEU A 183 -5.86 -11.11 -6.77
N VAL A 184 -5.96 -10.13 -7.67
CA VAL A 184 -5.69 -10.34 -9.10
C VAL A 184 -4.29 -9.92 -9.56
N GLY A 185 -3.43 -9.53 -8.62
CA GLY A 185 -2.11 -8.99 -8.87
C GLY A 185 -2.16 -7.54 -9.38
N PRO A 186 -1.02 -6.83 -9.32
CA PRO A 186 -0.90 -5.52 -9.92
C PRO A 186 -1.04 -5.62 -11.45
N LYS A 187 -1.79 -4.69 -12.05
CA LYS A 187 -1.88 -4.54 -13.49
C LYS A 187 -0.51 -4.21 -14.08
N THR A 188 -0.11 -4.95 -15.10
CA THR A 188 1.13 -4.73 -15.84
C THR A 188 0.85 -4.17 -17.24
N PHE A 189 1.83 -3.44 -17.76
CA PHE A 189 1.86 -2.94 -19.13
C PHE A 189 2.91 -3.73 -19.92
N PRO A 190 2.52 -4.50 -20.95
CA PRO A 190 3.49 -5.20 -21.78
C PRO A 190 4.31 -4.19 -22.60
N MET A 191 5.60 -4.45 -22.71
CA MET A 191 6.55 -3.69 -23.50
C MET A 191 6.97 -4.50 -24.72
N ASN A 192 7.18 -3.81 -25.84
CA ASN A 192 7.66 -4.42 -27.08
C ASN A 192 9.20 -4.41 -27.13
N ASN A 193 9.79 -5.48 -27.64
CA ASN A 193 11.24 -5.55 -27.89
C ASN A 193 11.68 -4.61 -29.02
N ASN A 194 12.93 -4.15 -28.95
CA ASN A 194 13.61 -3.36 -29.98
C ASN A 194 12.88 -2.05 -30.37
N THR A 195 12.11 -1.47 -29.45
CA THR A 195 11.42 -0.19 -29.67
C THR A 195 11.40 0.66 -28.40
N THR A 196 11.07 1.94 -28.56
CA THR A 196 10.78 2.84 -27.44
C THR A 196 9.37 2.58 -26.95
N ASN A 197 9.24 2.17 -25.69
CA ASN A 197 7.95 2.05 -25.00
C ASN A 197 7.68 3.32 -24.20
N THR A 198 6.46 3.85 -24.27
CA THR A 198 6.03 4.98 -23.45
C THR A 198 5.29 4.49 -22.23
N THR A 199 5.66 5.01 -21.06
CA THR A 199 4.96 4.70 -19.81
C THR A 199 3.66 5.51 -19.72
N PRO A 200 2.68 5.06 -18.91
CA PRO A 200 1.62 5.95 -18.43
C PRO A 200 2.23 7.19 -17.78
N ALA A 201 1.51 8.32 -17.86
CA ALA A 201 1.82 9.47 -17.03
C ALA A 201 1.54 9.11 -15.57
N LEU A 202 2.51 9.34 -14.70
CA LEU A 202 2.41 9.05 -13.28
C LEU A 202 2.15 10.35 -12.51
N GLY A 203 1.16 10.30 -11.62
CA GLY A 203 0.98 11.34 -10.60
C GLY A 203 2.04 11.21 -9.51
N ALA A 204 2.11 12.21 -8.61
CA ALA A 204 3.04 12.16 -7.48
C ALA A 204 2.77 10.93 -6.61
N TRP A 205 3.82 10.19 -6.25
CA TRP A 205 3.71 8.99 -5.41
C TRP A 205 2.72 7.96 -5.96
N SER A 206 2.85 7.66 -7.25
CA SER A 206 2.16 6.58 -7.96
C SER A 206 3.18 5.63 -8.58
N CYS A 207 2.74 4.47 -9.10
CA CYS A 207 3.64 3.51 -9.73
C CYS A 207 2.97 2.80 -10.92
N ALA A 208 3.78 2.34 -11.87
CA ALA A 208 3.34 1.47 -12.95
C ALA A 208 4.27 0.26 -13.07
N TYR A 209 3.70 -0.89 -13.40
CA TYR A 209 4.43 -2.14 -13.58
C TYR A 209 4.55 -2.41 -15.08
N MET A 210 5.77 -2.56 -15.57
CA MET A 210 6.03 -2.80 -16.99
C MET A 210 6.76 -4.12 -17.15
N VAL A 211 6.31 -4.94 -18.10
CA VAL A 211 6.84 -6.29 -18.33
C VAL A 211 7.38 -6.36 -19.75
N LEU A 212 8.64 -6.75 -19.90
CA LEU A 212 9.29 -6.97 -21.18
C LEU A 212 9.76 -8.42 -21.25
N ASP A 213 9.11 -9.18 -22.12
CA ASP A 213 9.45 -10.58 -22.36
C ASP A 213 10.52 -10.67 -23.45
N ASP A 214 11.55 -11.49 -23.23
CA ASP A 214 12.56 -11.83 -24.22
C ASP A 214 12.61 -13.34 -24.46
N GLU A 215 13.13 -13.76 -25.61
CA GLU A 215 13.34 -15.18 -25.86
C GLU A 215 14.37 -15.75 -24.86
N PRO A 216 14.17 -16.95 -24.30
CA PRO A 216 15.16 -17.55 -23.42
C PRO A 216 16.53 -17.63 -24.09
N GLY A 217 17.54 -17.03 -23.45
CA GLY A 217 18.94 -17.09 -23.90
C GLY A 217 19.38 -15.99 -24.89
N THR A 218 18.49 -15.09 -25.33
CA THR A 218 18.87 -13.96 -26.20
C THR A 218 19.41 -12.77 -25.41
N GLY A 219 18.98 -12.62 -24.15
CA GLY A 219 19.46 -11.61 -23.23
C GLY A 219 18.82 -10.25 -23.50
N LEU A 220 18.30 -9.62 -22.45
CA LEU A 220 17.61 -8.35 -22.55
C LEU A 220 18.53 -7.18 -22.19
N ARG A 221 18.52 -6.12 -23.01
CA ARG A 221 19.05 -4.81 -22.64
C ARG A 221 17.91 -3.79 -22.63
N ALA A 222 17.60 -3.28 -21.44
CA ALA A 222 16.68 -2.17 -21.26
C ALA A 222 17.45 -0.91 -20.86
N THR A 223 17.13 0.23 -21.47
CA THR A 223 17.58 1.55 -21.04
C THR A 223 16.38 2.31 -20.52
N VAL A 224 16.39 2.68 -19.24
CA VAL A 224 15.33 3.51 -18.65
C VAL A 224 15.74 4.98 -18.76
N THR A 225 14.85 5.81 -19.31
CA THR A 225 15.01 7.27 -19.31
C THR A 225 13.94 7.86 -18.40
N PRO A 226 14.23 8.12 -17.12
CA PRO A 226 13.24 8.66 -16.19
C PRO A 226 12.84 10.08 -16.60
N ALA A 227 11.58 10.44 -16.31
CA ALA A 227 11.13 11.81 -16.43
C ALA A 227 11.75 12.63 -15.28
N GLY A 228 12.76 13.45 -15.60
CA GLY A 228 13.46 14.27 -14.61
C GLY A 228 14.20 13.41 -13.57
N SER A 229 13.96 13.67 -12.28
CA SER A 229 14.57 12.98 -11.14
C SER A 229 13.68 11.89 -10.53
N SER A 230 12.76 11.33 -11.30
CA SER A 230 11.85 10.28 -10.81
C SER A 230 12.63 9.01 -10.50
N ALA A 231 12.48 8.49 -9.29
CA ALA A 231 13.05 7.20 -8.90
C ALA A 231 12.41 6.07 -9.72
N TYR A 232 13.19 5.05 -10.03
CA TYR A 232 12.72 3.84 -10.71
C TYR A 232 13.38 2.60 -10.12
N GLY A 233 12.71 1.46 -10.23
CA GLY A 233 13.27 0.16 -9.88
C GLY A 233 13.19 -0.77 -11.09
N LEU A 234 14.27 -1.50 -11.36
CA LEU A 234 14.30 -2.54 -12.38
C LEU A 234 14.37 -3.90 -11.70
N ILE A 235 13.43 -4.77 -12.05
CA ILE A 235 13.37 -6.17 -11.63
C ILE A 235 13.57 -7.00 -12.89
N PHE A 236 14.66 -7.78 -12.92
CA PHE A 236 14.84 -8.81 -13.93
C PHE A 236 14.35 -10.13 -13.37
N GLU A 237 13.40 -10.75 -14.07
CA GLU A 237 12.91 -12.09 -13.79
C GLU A 237 13.50 -13.04 -14.84
N GLN A 238 14.33 -13.99 -14.40
CA GLN A 238 14.68 -15.15 -15.23
C GLN A 238 13.56 -16.20 -15.15
N GLN A 239 13.56 -17.17 -16.07
CA GLN A 239 12.58 -18.27 -16.11
C GLN A 239 12.47 -19.06 -14.77
N GLU A 240 13.43 -18.90 -13.85
CA GLU A 240 13.45 -19.48 -12.50
C GLU A 240 13.35 -18.44 -11.34
N GLY A 241 12.97 -17.17 -11.60
CA GLY A 241 12.68 -16.19 -10.56
C GLY A 241 13.90 -15.58 -9.85
N GLN A 242 15.10 -15.66 -10.45
CA GLN A 242 16.31 -15.08 -9.85
C GLN A 242 16.44 -13.57 -10.12
N PHE A 243 16.70 -12.81 -9.06
CA PHE A 243 16.77 -11.35 -9.05
C PHE A 243 18.20 -10.83 -9.28
N THR A 244 18.34 -9.84 -10.16
CA THR A 244 19.51 -8.94 -10.17
C THR A 244 18.99 -7.51 -10.16
N SER A 245 18.99 -6.82 -9.01
CA SER A 245 18.69 -5.39 -8.99
C SER A 245 19.84 -4.60 -9.59
N PHE A 246 19.50 -3.63 -10.42
CA PHE A 246 20.26 -2.40 -10.54
C PHE A 246 19.46 -1.32 -9.80
N GLU A 247 20.02 -0.82 -8.69
CA GLU A 247 19.48 0.33 -7.96
C GLU A 247 20.38 1.53 -8.31
N ASP A 248 19.79 2.61 -8.83
CA ASP A 248 20.39 3.95 -8.91
C ASP A 248 19.43 4.96 -8.26
#